data_AF-A0A961X765-F1
#
_entry.id   AF-A0A961X765-F1
#
_cell.length_a   1.000
_cell.length_b   1.000
_cell.length_c   1.000
_cell.angle_alpha   90.00
_cell.angle_beta   90.00
_cell.angle_gamma   90.00
#
_symmetry.space_group_name_H-M   'P 1'
#
loop_
_entity.id
_entity.type
_entity.pdbx_description
1 polymer ?
#
loop_
_entity_poly.entity_id
_entity_poly.type
_entity_poly.pdbx_seq_one_letter_code
_entity_poly.pdbx_strand_id
1 'polypeptide(L)'
;MIILGMTGSIGMGKSTTAEMFRTEGIPVHDSDAAVHNLYRGKAAPLIDAEFPGTVTNGSVDRSRLGSIVIGNSAAMRKLESIVHPLV
;
A
#
# COMPACT_ATOMS: atom_id res chain seq x y z
N MET A 1 -18.51 -12.69 11.56
CA MET A 1 -17.18 -12.90 10.96
C MET A 1 -16.16 -12.27 11.90
N ILE A 2 -15.11 -13.00 12.30
CA ILE A 2 -14.06 -12.46 13.17
C ILE A 2 -12.91 -11.99 12.28
N ILE A 3 -12.42 -10.77 12.49
CA ILE A 3 -11.26 -10.22 11.79
C ILE A 3 -10.08 -10.23 12.75
N LEU A 4 -8.99 -10.88 12.35
CA LEU A 4 -7.76 -11.00 13.12
C LEU A 4 -6.66 -10.21 12.41
N GLY A 5 -6.14 -9.18 13.07
CA GLY A 5 -5.01 -8.40 12.58
C GLY A 5 -3.69 -9.07 12.94
N MET A 6 -2.89 -9.45 11.94
CA MET A 6 -1.55 -9.98 12.13
C MET A 6 -0.50 -8.88 11.87
N THR A 7 0.31 -8.59 12.87
CA THR A 7 1.35 -7.55 12.81
C THR A 7 2.68 -8.08 13.37
N GLY A 8 3.76 -7.36 13.11
CA GLY A 8 5.13 -7.73 13.48
C GLY A 8 6.16 -7.03 12.61
N SER A 9 7.39 -6.93 13.09
CA SER A 9 8.51 -6.28 12.38
C SER A 9 8.90 -7.01 11.08
N ILE A 10 9.75 -6.38 10.27
CA ILE A 10 10.37 -6.99 9.10
C ILE A 10 11.13 -8.26 9.53
N GLY A 11 10.98 -9.36 8.78
CA GLY A 11 11.66 -10.63 9.07
C GLY A 11 11.01 -11.52 10.15
N MET A 12 9.90 -11.11 10.77
CA MET A 12 9.25 -11.86 11.86
C MET A 12 8.37 -13.04 11.41
N GLY A 13 8.48 -13.49 10.14
CA GLY A 13 7.72 -14.64 9.65
C GLY A 13 6.24 -14.41 9.33
N LYS A 14 5.74 -13.17 9.32
CA LYS A 14 4.33 -12.83 9.00
C LYS A 14 3.83 -13.49 7.71
N SER A 15 4.63 -13.45 6.64
CA SER A 15 4.28 -14.05 5.35
C SER A 15 4.20 -15.58 5.44
N THR A 16 5.06 -16.20 6.25
CA THR A 16 5.02 -17.65 6.52
C THR A 16 3.76 -18.02 7.28
N THR A 17 3.41 -17.28 8.33
CA THR A 17 2.17 -17.51 9.10
C THR A 17 0.92 -17.25 8.25
N ALA A 18 0.93 -16.23 7.39
CA ALA A 18 -0.13 -15.98 6.41
C ALA A 18 -0.33 -17.19 5.48
N GLU A 19 0.74 -17.81 5.02
CA GLU A 19 0.66 -18.98 4.14
C GLU A 19 0.12 -20.23 4.86
N MET A 20 0.46 -20.40 6.13
CA MET A 20 -0.13 -21.45 6.98
C MET A 20 -1.65 -21.27 7.08
N PHE A 21 -2.14 -20.05 7.33
CA PHE A 21 -3.58 -19.77 7.33
C PHE A 21 -4.25 -20.10 5.99
N ARG A 22 -3.63 -19.71 4.87
CA ARG A 22 -4.16 -20.04 3.53
C ARG A 22 -4.24 -21.55 3.28
N THR A 23 -3.23 -22.30 3.73
CA THR A 23 -3.18 -23.77 3.60
C THR A 23 -4.33 -24.44 4.35
N GLU A 24 -4.72 -23.89 5.50
CA GLU A 24 -5.89 -24.32 6.28
C GLU A 24 -7.23 -23.80 5.71
N GLY A 25 -7.23 -23.19 4.52
CA GLY A 25 -8.43 -22.63 3.89
C GLY A 25 -8.95 -21.33 4.52
N ILE A 26 -8.16 -20.68 5.38
CA ILE A 26 -8.53 -19.42 6.00
C ILE A 26 -8.18 -18.27 5.04
N PRO A 27 -9.15 -17.41 4.66
CA PRO A 27 -8.88 -16.27 3.80
C PRO A 27 -7.91 -15.28 4.48
N VAL A 28 -6.86 -14.91 3.76
CA VAL A 28 -5.87 -13.94 4.24
C VAL A 28 -5.84 -12.72 3.32
N HIS A 29 -6.06 -11.56 3.90
CA HIS A 29 -5.82 -10.27 3.26
C HIS A 29 -4.40 -9.78 3.61
N ASP A 30 -3.58 -9.57 2.59
CA ASP A 30 -2.23 -9.03 2.74
C ASP A 30 -2.23 -7.53 2.38
N SER A 31 -2.03 -6.69 3.39
CA SER A 31 -2.06 -5.23 3.24
C SER A 31 -0.92 -4.71 2.36
N ASP A 32 0.27 -5.32 2.42
CA ASP A 32 1.41 -4.88 1.62
C ASP A 32 1.16 -5.17 0.13
N ALA A 33 0.62 -6.35 -0.18
CA ALA A 33 0.21 -6.72 -1.53
C ALA A 33 -0.93 -5.85 -2.04
N ALA A 34 -1.93 -5.54 -1.19
CA ALA A 34 -3.04 -4.66 -1.55
C ALA A 34 -2.55 -3.26 -1.94
N VAL A 35 -1.69 -2.64 -1.13
CA VAL A 35 -1.11 -1.32 -1.44
C VAL A 35 -0.23 -1.37 -2.68
N HIS A 36 0.56 -2.43 -2.86
CA HIS A 36 1.37 -2.60 -4.07
C HIS A 36 0.50 -2.65 -5.34
N ASN A 37 -0.60 -3.39 -5.31
CA ASN A 37 -1.54 -3.48 -6.43
C ASN A 37 -2.26 -2.15 -6.69
N LEU A 38 -2.64 -1.42 -5.64
CA LEU A 38 -3.23 -0.09 -5.78
C LEU A 38 -2.30 0.88 -6.50
N TYR A 39 -1.01 0.87 -6.16
CA TYR A 39 0.00 1.76 -6.73
C TYR A 39 0.34 1.44 -8.20
N ARG A 40 0.03 0.22 -8.66
CA ARG A 40 0.17 -0.19 -10.07
C ARG A 40 -1.12 -0.05 -10.87
N GLY A 41 -2.18 0.45 -10.24
CA GLY A 41 -3.51 0.51 -10.84
C GLY A 41 -4.25 1.76 -10.39
N LYS A 42 -5.32 1.56 -9.61
CA LYS A 42 -6.32 2.59 -9.34
C LYS A 42 -5.78 3.84 -8.66
N ALA A 43 -4.74 3.72 -7.83
CA ALA A 43 -4.17 4.87 -7.13
C ALA A 43 -3.26 5.72 -8.03
N ALA A 44 -2.65 5.13 -9.08
CA ALA A 44 -1.70 5.85 -9.94
C ALA A 44 -2.26 7.14 -10.57
N PRO A 45 -3.41 7.14 -11.28
CA PRO A 45 -3.93 8.38 -11.88
C PRO A 45 -4.35 9.42 -10.83
N LEU A 46 -4.83 9.00 -9.67
CA LEU A 46 -5.22 9.90 -8.57
C LEU A 46 -4.00 10.57 -7.94
N ILE A 47 -2.92 9.79 -7.76
CA ILE A 47 -1.65 10.28 -7.23
C ILE A 47 -0.97 11.21 -8.24
N ASP A 48 -0.98 10.89 -9.53
CA ASP A 48 -0.37 11.76 -10.56
C ASP A 48 -1.10 13.10 -10.71
N ALA A 49 -2.42 13.13 -10.48
CA ALA A 49 -3.20 14.37 -10.51
C ALA A 49 -2.81 15.35 -9.38
N GLU A 50 -2.52 14.85 -8.19
CA GLU A 50 -2.10 15.67 -7.04
C GLU A 50 -0.58 15.86 -6.97
N PHE A 51 0.19 14.91 -7.48
CA PHE A 51 1.65 14.90 -7.51
C PHE A 51 2.17 14.61 -8.93
N PRO A 52 2.14 15.60 -9.83
CA PRO A 52 2.50 15.39 -11.24
C PRO A 52 3.93 14.86 -11.43
N GLY A 53 4.08 13.85 -12.27
CA GLY A 53 5.39 13.27 -12.62
C GLY A 53 5.88 12.18 -11.66
N THR A 54 5.03 11.78 -10.71
CA THR A 54 5.29 10.67 -9.78
C THR A 54 4.86 9.31 -10.34
N VAL A 55 4.18 9.26 -11.48
CA VAL A 55 3.80 8.02 -12.15
C VAL A 55 4.66 7.79 -13.39
N THR A 56 5.14 6.57 -13.56
CA THR A 56 5.87 6.11 -14.75
C THR A 56 5.23 4.82 -15.26
N ASN A 57 4.89 4.79 -16.55
CA ASN A 57 4.24 3.62 -17.19
C ASN A 57 2.98 3.12 -16.44
N GLY A 58 2.16 4.04 -15.92
CA GLY A 58 0.93 3.71 -15.20
C GLY A 58 1.15 3.13 -13.79
N SER A 59 2.37 3.16 -13.26
CA SER A 59 2.68 2.78 -11.88
C SER A 59 3.34 3.92 -11.11
N VAL A 60 3.04 4.03 -9.82
CA VAL A 60 3.64 5.03 -8.92
C VAL A 60 5.13 4.75 -8.73
N ASP A 61 5.97 5.74 -9.06
CA ASP A 61 7.38 5.79 -8.71
C ASP A 61 7.51 6.23 -7.24
N ARG A 62 7.76 5.25 -6.37
CA ARG A 62 7.89 5.45 -4.92
C ARG A 62 9.05 6.38 -4.56
N SER A 63 10.12 6.42 -5.35
CA SER A 63 11.27 7.27 -5.08
C SER A 63 10.91 8.73 -5.34
N ARG A 64 10.26 9.01 -6.46
CA ARG A 64 9.78 10.36 -6.80
C ARG A 64 8.70 10.83 -5.84
N LEU A 65 7.68 10.01 -5.61
CA LEU A 65 6.63 10.34 -4.66
C LEU A 65 7.21 10.56 -3.26
N GLY A 66 8.12 9.69 -2.82
CA GLY A 66 8.86 9.81 -1.57
C GLY A 66 9.58 11.15 -1.43
N SER A 67 10.29 11.61 -2.46
CA SER A 67 10.98 12.91 -2.42
C SER A 67 10.05 14.12 -2.23
N ILE A 68 8.76 13.98 -2.54
CA ILE A 68 7.77 15.05 -2.40
C ILE A 68 7.05 14.99 -1.05
N VAL A 69 6.71 13.78 -0.59
CA VAL A 69 5.87 13.59 0.61
C VAL A 69 6.67 13.41 1.89
N ILE A 70 7.89 12.87 1.82
CA ILE A 70 8.74 12.64 2.99
C ILE A 70 9.22 14.01 3.49
N GLY A 71 8.92 14.31 4.76
CA GLY A 71 9.25 15.60 5.39
C GLY A 71 8.20 16.70 5.18
N ASN A 72 7.16 16.46 4.38
CA ASN A 72 6.05 17.38 4.19
C ASN A 72 4.74 16.79 4.72
N SER A 73 4.35 17.21 5.92
CA SER A 73 3.15 16.69 6.60
C SER A 73 1.83 17.04 5.92
N ALA A 74 1.79 18.10 5.09
CA ALA A 74 0.62 18.44 4.30
C ALA A 74 0.51 17.54 3.07
N ALA A 75 1.63 17.29 2.38
CA ALA A 75 1.69 16.37 1.25
C ALA A 75 1.41 14.92 1.68
N MET A 76 1.94 14.48 2.84
CA MET A 76 1.65 13.15 3.38
C MET A 76 0.15 12.97 3.67
N ARG A 77 -0.49 13.95 4.32
CA ARG A 77 -1.94 13.89 4.58
C ARG A 77 -2.77 13.83 3.30
N LYS A 78 -2.38 14.58 2.27
CA LYS A 78 -3.02 14.48 0.94
C LYS A 78 -2.86 13.08 0.36
N LEU A 79 -1.65 12.53 0.35
CA LEU A 79 -1.40 11.18 -0.14
C LEU A 79 -2.25 10.14 0.61
N GLU A 80 -2.26 10.19 1.94
CA GLU A 80 -3.07 9.32 2.80
C GLU A 80 -4.57 9.42 2.47
N SER A 81 -5.08 10.64 2.23
CA SER A 81 -6.50 10.84 1.88
C SER A 81 -6.91 10.21 0.54
N ILE A 82 -5.96 10.04 -0.38
CA ILE A 82 -6.17 9.37 -1.66
C ILE A 82 -6.08 7.85 -1.49
N VAL A 83 -5.11 7.38 -0.71
CA VAL A 83 -4.80 5.94 -0.59
C VAL A 83 -5.73 5.23 0.39
N HIS A 84 -6.01 5.79 1.57
CA HIS A 84 -6.80 5.11 2.61
C HIS A 84 -8.20 4.66 2.15
N PRO A 85 -8.98 5.43 1.36
CA PRO A 85 -10.28 4.97 0.88
C PRO A 85 -10.22 3.81 -0.13
N LEU A 86 -9.03 3.50 -0.66
CA LEU A 86 -8.84 2.46 -1.66
C LEU A 86 -8.42 1.11 -1.05
N VAL A 87 -8.09 1.06 0.24
CA VAL A 87 -7.61 -0.15 0.95
C VAL A 87 -8.70 -0.76 1.82
#